data_AF-A0AB38PLZ6-F1
#
_entry.id   AF-A0AB38PLZ6-F1
#
_cell.length_a   1.000
_cell.length_b   1.000
_cell.length_c   1.000
_cell.angle_alpha   90.00
_cell.angle_beta   90.00
_cell.angle_gamma   90.00
#
_symmetry.space_group_name_H-M   'P 1'
#
loop_
_entity.id
_entity.type
_entity.pdbx_description
1 polymer ?
#
loop_
_entity_poly.entity_id
_entity_poly.type
_entity_poly.pdbx_seq_one_letter_code
_entity_poly.pdbx_strand_id
1 'polypeptide(L)'
;IDIDDLVYFPPRDGAGVVLEGDIVVKPSAYSTDLYLTPGTVELSSNGEGETDAKGFTPSVKGKHPGNKQEVREFKTNWLGRHCIAILQYCNGQDPDILGSPCNPLEMSVNYTGNKDGNASEFTFTQISKGDDIGIYKGTIPHEEPVATVSASATEIPFKGRGQYQLSAGAAKIATITGAKHGDLFTLLGVVSGVAPTIEKAGQTAFMLKNGKTFTASPGSQITFKAFDTGGGAIQCVEQSRFEV
;
A
#
# COMPACT_ATOMS: atom_id res chain seq x y z
N ILE A 1 -4.67 -2.83 7.22
CA ILE A 1 -5.20 -1.46 7.01
C ILE A 1 -6.65 -1.46 7.45
N ASP A 2 -7.07 -0.50 8.27
CA ASP A 2 -8.45 -0.38 8.73
C ASP A 2 -9.32 0.13 7.58
N ILE A 3 -10.52 -0.44 7.37
CA ILE A 3 -11.41 0.05 6.30
C ILE A 3 -11.98 1.42 6.60
N ASP A 4 -12.14 1.77 7.88
CA ASP A 4 -12.72 3.05 8.27
C ASP A 4 -11.75 4.20 7.98
N ASP A 5 -10.46 3.90 7.84
CA ASP A 5 -9.41 4.85 7.51
C ASP A 5 -9.21 5.02 6.00
N LEU A 6 -9.96 4.29 5.19
CA LEU A 6 -9.80 4.33 3.74
C LEU A 6 -10.48 5.55 3.12
N VAL A 7 -9.75 6.26 2.27
CA VAL A 7 -10.28 7.34 1.42
C VAL A 7 -10.54 6.82 0.02
N TYR A 8 -9.62 6.01 -0.50
CA TYR A 8 -9.73 5.44 -1.83
C TYR A 8 -9.13 4.04 -1.88
N PHE A 9 -9.88 3.13 -2.51
CA PHE A 9 -9.43 1.79 -2.84
C PHE A 9 -9.29 1.67 -4.36
N PRO A 10 -8.14 1.24 -4.88
CA PRO A 10 -7.96 1.09 -6.32
C PRO A 10 -8.82 -0.06 -6.84
N PRO A 11 -9.48 0.10 -8.01
CA PRO A 11 -10.18 -1.00 -8.65
C PRO A 11 -9.18 -2.04 -9.16
N ARG A 12 -9.66 -3.28 -9.32
CA ARG A 12 -8.94 -4.34 -10.03
C ARG A 12 -8.85 -4.02 -11.53
N ASP A 13 -7.84 -4.59 -12.18
CA ASP A 13 -7.63 -4.50 -13.62
C ASP A 13 -8.73 -5.20 -14.42
N GLY A 14 -8.70 -5.06 -15.75
CA GLY A 14 -9.72 -5.67 -16.62
C GLY A 14 -9.79 -7.20 -16.52
N ALA A 15 -8.72 -7.85 -16.03
CA ALA A 15 -8.70 -9.28 -15.77
C ALA A 15 -9.22 -9.66 -14.36
N GLY A 16 -9.43 -8.67 -13.47
CA GLY A 16 -10.03 -8.86 -12.16
C GLY A 16 -9.07 -9.33 -11.06
N VAL A 17 -7.75 -9.18 -11.23
CA VAL A 17 -6.77 -9.71 -10.27
C VAL A 17 -5.80 -8.63 -9.77
N VAL A 18 -5.33 -7.75 -10.64
CA VAL A 18 -4.24 -6.82 -10.31
C VAL A 18 -4.79 -5.47 -9.89
N LEU A 19 -4.30 -4.94 -8.77
CA LEU A 19 -4.57 -3.58 -8.32
C LEU A 19 -3.32 -2.74 -8.57
N GLU A 20 -3.33 -1.99 -9.66
CA GLU A 20 -2.20 -1.15 -10.09
C GLU A 20 -2.18 0.22 -9.39
N GLY A 21 -3.33 0.69 -8.92
CA GLY A 21 -3.42 1.95 -8.19
C GLY A 21 -3.00 1.83 -6.73
N ASP A 22 -2.84 2.97 -6.07
CA ASP A 22 -2.56 3.01 -4.63
C ASP A 22 -3.82 3.09 -3.80
N ILE A 23 -3.72 2.50 -2.63
CA ILE A 23 -4.62 2.76 -1.50
C ILE A 23 -4.33 4.16 -0.96
N VAL A 24 -5.37 4.95 -0.77
CA VAL A 24 -5.29 6.26 -0.09
C VAL A 24 -6.00 6.13 1.24
N VAL A 25 -5.31 6.50 2.31
CA VAL A 25 -5.85 6.51 3.68
C VAL A 25 -6.06 7.95 4.15
N LYS A 26 -6.88 8.12 5.18
CA LYS A 26 -7.12 9.41 5.82
C LYS A 26 -5.82 9.97 6.38
N PRO A 27 -5.68 11.31 6.49
CA PRO A 27 -4.54 11.91 7.16
C PRO A 27 -4.33 11.30 8.56
N SER A 28 -3.08 10.97 8.89
CA SER A 28 -2.67 10.31 10.14
C SER A 28 -3.12 8.86 10.33
N ALA A 29 -3.72 8.23 9.31
CA ALA A 29 -3.96 6.79 9.29
C ALA A 29 -2.88 6.06 8.47
N TYR A 30 -2.59 4.82 8.84
CA TYR A 30 -1.51 4.02 8.23
C TYR A 30 -1.77 2.52 8.33
N SER A 31 -1.02 1.73 7.57
CA SER A 31 -0.98 0.28 7.75
C SER A 31 -0.22 -0.07 9.02
N THR A 32 -0.73 -1.03 9.79
CA THR A 32 0.03 -1.66 10.88
C THR A 32 0.68 -2.94 10.38
N ASP A 33 1.99 -3.07 10.59
CA ASP A 33 2.74 -4.26 10.22
C ASP A 33 2.61 -5.36 11.28
N LEU A 34 2.31 -6.57 10.83
CA LEU A 34 2.26 -7.76 11.68
C LEU A 34 3.25 -8.80 11.16
N TYR A 35 4.26 -9.11 11.96
CA TYR A 35 5.22 -10.16 11.61
C TYR A 35 4.62 -11.56 11.81
N LEU A 36 4.75 -12.41 10.80
CA LEU A 36 4.39 -13.82 10.87
C LEU A 36 5.63 -14.68 10.63
N THR A 37 5.74 -15.78 11.37
CA THR A 37 6.87 -16.70 11.28
C THR A 37 6.90 -17.34 9.89
N PRO A 38 8.01 -17.22 9.13
CA PRO A 38 8.15 -17.86 7.84
C PRO A 38 7.88 -19.37 7.93
N GLY A 39 7.15 -19.92 6.96
CA GLY A 39 6.75 -21.33 6.94
C GLY A 39 5.53 -21.68 7.80
N THR A 40 4.97 -20.72 8.56
CA THR A 40 3.68 -20.87 9.24
C THR A 40 2.54 -20.16 8.52
N VAL A 41 2.87 -19.38 7.48
CA VAL A 41 1.90 -18.60 6.73
C VAL A 41 1.17 -19.51 5.75
N GLU A 42 -0.15 -19.53 5.86
CA GLU A 42 -1.06 -20.26 4.99
C GLU A 42 -2.00 -19.24 4.33
N LEU A 43 -2.05 -19.26 3.01
CA LEU A 43 -3.06 -18.56 2.23
C LEU A 43 -4.06 -19.57 1.71
N SER A 44 -5.34 -19.25 1.84
CA SER A 44 -6.41 -20.04 1.25
C SER A 44 -7.41 -19.13 0.57
N SER A 45 -7.98 -19.62 -0.52
CA SER A 45 -9.07 -18.96 -1.23
C SER A 45 -9.95 -20.02 -1.85
N ASN A 46 -10.91 -20.49 -1.06
CA ASN A 46 -11.77 -21.59 -1.45
C ASN A 46 -13.00 -21.02 -2.18
N GLY A 47 -13.23 -21.47 -3.41
CA GLY A 47 -14.45 -21.17 -4.16
C GLY A 47 -15.60 -22.04 -3.67
N GLU A 48 -16.48 -21.47 -2.85
CA GLU A 48 -17.56 -22.20 -2.18
C GLU A 48 -18.93 -21.61 -2.52
N GLY A 49 -19.96 -22.45 -2.62
CA GLY A 49 -21.35 -22.02 -2.85
C GLY A 49 -22.08 -22.87 -3.89
N GLU A 50 -23.41 -22.79 -3.86
CA GLU A 50 -24.29 -23.34 -4.90
C GLU A 50 -24.01 -22.64 -6.24
N THR A 51 -24.48 -23.23 -7.34
CA THR A 51 -24.17 -22.74 -8.71
C THR A 51 -24.45 -21.24 -8.90
N ASP A 52 -25.45 -20.71 -8.19
CA ASP A 52 -25.87 -19.30 -8.25
C ASP A 52 -25.24 -18.39 -7.17
N ALA A 53 -24.41 -18.94 -6.27
CA ALA A 53 -23.83 -18.23 -5.11
C ALA A 53 -22.34 -18.57 -4.89
N LYS A 54 -21.63 -18.95 -5.95
CA LYS A 54 -20.22 -19.29 -5.91
C LYS A 54 -19.38 -18.02 -5.72
N GLY A 55 -18.53 -18.03 -4.70
CA GLY A 55 -17.55 -16.97 -4.46
C GLY A 55 -16.38 -17.50 -3.66
N PHE A 56 -15.33 -16.71 -3.59
CA PHE A 56 -14.13 -17.05 -2.84
C PHE A 56 -14.21 -16.50 -1.42
N THR A 57 -13.63 -17.23 -0.47
CA THR A 57 -13.41 -16.72 0.90
C THR A 57 -11.90 -16.67 1.17
N PRO A 58 -11.19 -15.63 0.67
CA PRO A 58 -9.79 -15.42 0.96
C PRO A 58 -9.51 -15.40 2.46
N SER A 59 -8.46 -16.08 2.86
CA SER A 59 -7.99 -16.11 4.23
C SER A 59 -6.47 -16.20 4.27
N VAL A 60 -5.88 -15.48 5.22
CA VAL A 60 -4.46 -15.60 5.55
C VAL A 60 -4.32 -15.96 7.02
N LYS A 61 -3.48 -16.96 7.29
CA LYS A 61 -3.23 -17.48 8.63
C LYS A 61 -1.73 -17.55 8.87
N GLY A 62 -1.28 -17.27 10.09
CA GLY A 62 0.12 -17.44 10.45
C GLY A 62 0.40 -17.29 11.94
N LYS A 63 1.61 -17.67 12.38
CA LYS A 63 2.01 -17.62 13.78
C LYS A 63 3.01 -16.50 14.06
N HIS A 64 2.71 -15.65 15.02
CA HIS A 64 3.68 -14.73 15.62
C HIS A 64 4.33 -15.38 16.85
N PRO A 65 5.66 -15.36 16.99
CA PRO A 65 6.34 -15.93 18.14
C PRO A 65 6.07 -15.13 19.42
N GLY A 66 5.82 -15.83 20.52
CA GLY A 66 5.57 -15.23 21.83
C GLY A 66 4.24 -14.47 21.93
N ASN A 67 4.15 -13.66 22.99
CA ASN A 67 2.95 -12.90 23.34
C ASN A 67 3.31 -11.67 24.19
N LYS A 68 4.25 -10.87 23.68
CA LYS A 68 4.72 -9.61 24.30
C LYS A 68 3.62 -8.53 24.25
N GLN A 69 3.85 -7.41 24.94
CA GLN A 69 2.89 -6.30 25.06
C GLN A 69 2.35 -5.84 23.69
N GLU A 70 3.23 -5.55 22.74
CA GLU A 70 2.87 -5.09 21.38
C GLU A 70 1.86 -6.02 20.69
N VAL A 71 2.09 -7.34 20.77
CA VAL A 71 1.20 -8.35 20.17
C VAL A 71 -0.14 -8.42 20.91
N ARG A 72 -0.18 -8.15 22.21
CA ARG A 72 -1.43 -8.11 23.00
C ARG A 72 -2.23 -6.83 22.75
N GLU A 73 -1.56 -5.70 22.59
CA GLU A 73 -2.16 -4.43 22.20
C GLU A 73 -2.72 -4.53 20.78
N PHE A 74 -1.97 -5.11 19.85
CA PHE A 74 -2.46 -5.40 18.50
C PHE A 74 -3.74 -6.24 18.53
N LYS A 75 -3.76 -7.35 19.30
CA LYS A 75 -4.96 -8.17 19.46
C LYS A 75 -6.15 -7.36 19.97
N THR A 76 -5.95 -6.59 21.04
CA THR A 76 -7.03 -5.81 21.67
C THR A 76 -7.56 -4.73 20.73
N ASN A 77 -6.67 -4.05 20.01
CA ASN A 77 -7.04 -2.94 19.15
C ASN A 77 -7.71 -3.39 17.85
N TRP A 78 -7.29 -4.52 17.27
CA TRP A 78 -7.79 -5.02 15.99
C TRP A 78 -8.93 -6.03 16.12
N LEU A 79 -9.23 -6.54 17.32
CA LEU A 79 -10.35 -7.47 17.51
C LEU A 79 -11.68 -6.78 17.22
N GLY A 80 -12.48 -7.39 16.34
CA GLY A 80 -13.78 -6.85 15.91
C GLY A 80 -13.69 -5.68 14.93
N ARG A 81 -12.48 -5.31 14.48
CA ARG A 81 -12.30 -4.35 13.39
C ARG A 81 -12.33 -5.04 12.04
N HIS A 82 -12.71 -4.28 11.03
CA HIS A 82 -12.73 -4.70 9.64
C HIS A 82 -11.50 -4.16 8.93
N CYS A 83 -10.79 -5.03 8.20
CA CYS A 83 -9.51 -4.65 7.62
C CYS A 83 -9.26 -5.20 6.22
N ILE A 84 -8.26 -4.61 5.57
CA ILE A 84 -7.64 -5.09 4.34
C ILE A 84 -6.22 -5.51 4.70
N ALA A 85 -5.80 -6.70 4.27
CA ALA A 85 -4.47 -7.23 4.51
C ALA A 85 -3.65 -7.21 3.22
N ILE A 86 -2.38 -6.81 3.32
CA ILE A 86 -1.40 -6.91 2.25
C ILE A 86 -0.30 -7.82 2.75
N LEU A 87 -0.13 -8.99 2.12
CA LEU A 87 0.90 -9.93 2.45
C LEU A 87 2.14 -9.68 1.59
N GLN A 88 3.22 -9.27 2.25
CA GLN A 88 4.51 -9.07 1.60
C GLN A 88 5.37 -10.34 1.65
N TYR A 89 6.04 -10.62 0.56
CA TYR A 89 6.99 -11.74 0.46
C TYR A 89 8.43 -11.25 0.51
N CYS A 90 9.28 -11.94 1.28
CA CYS A 90 10.71 -11.62 1.37
C CYS A 90 11.49 -11.89 0.07
N ASN A 91 10.91 -12.63 -0.87
CA ASN A 91 11.55 -13.00 -2.14
C ASN A 91 11.34 -11.95 -3.26
N GLY A 92 10.69 -10.82 -2.96
CA GLY A 92 10.45 -9.76 -3.92
C GLY A 92 9.32 -10.04 -4.92
N GLN A 93 8.49 -11.07 -4.69
CA GLN A 93 7.23 -11.23 -5.41
C GLN A 93 6.29 -10.06 -5.11
N ASP A 94 5.39 -9.77 -6.05
CA ASP A 94 4.35 -8.77 -5.84
C ASP A 94 3.49 -9.17 -4.62
N PRO A 95 3.17 -8.24 -3.71
CA PRO A 95 2.34 -8.53 -2.55
C PRO A 95 0.94 -9.00 -2.94
N ASP A 96 0.40 -9.93 -2.16
CA ASP A 96 -1.00 -10.31 -2.26
C ASP A 96 -1.87 -9.38 -1.42
N ILE A 97 -3.05 -9.02 -1.91
CA ILE A 97 -4.04 -8.23 -1.19
C ILE A 97 -5.32 -9.02 -0.97
N LEU A 98 -5.79 -9.00 0.27
CA LEU A 98 -6.96 -9.72 0.74
C LEU A 98 -7.96 -8.75 1.35
N GLY A 99 -9.24 -9.00 1.10
CA GLY A 99 -10.33 -8.14 1.53
C GLY A 99 -10.52 -6.93 0.62
N SER A 100 -11.69 -6.31 0.76
CA SER A 100 -12.07 -5.09 0.06
C SER A 100 -12.94 -4.23 0.99
N PRO A 101 -13.19 -2.96 0.65
CA PRO A 101 -14.06 -2.11 1.47
C PRO A 101 -15.49 -2.66 1.60
N CYS A 102 -15.97 -3.33 0.56
CA CYS A 102 -17.31 -3.93 0.54
C CYS A 102 -17.35 -5.32 1.21
N ASN A 103 -16.22 -6.00 1.30
CA ASN A 103 -16.12 -7.32 1.90
C ASN A 103 -14.76 -7.44 2.62
N PRO A 104 -14.67 -6.89 3.85
CA PRO A 104 -13.43 -6.80 4.58
C PRO A 104 -13.06 -8.13 5.23
N LEU A 105 -11.84 -8.18 5.77
CA LEU A 105 -11.38 -9.27 6.61
C LEU A 105 -11.73 -9.01 8.07
N GLU A 106 -11.99 -10.09 8.80
CA GLU A 106 -12.10 -10.08 10.25
C GLU A 106 -10.95 -10.89 10.85
N MET A 107 -10.34 -10.34 11.90
CA MET A 107 -9.25 -10.99 12.62
C MET A 107 -9.82 -11.93 13.69
N SER A 108 -9.35 -13.17 13.67
CA SER A 108 -9.40 -14.09 14.81
C SER A 108 -7.99 -14.42 15.28
N VAL A 109 -7.85 -14.65 16.58
CA VAL A 109 -6.56 -14.94 17.19
C VAL A 109 -6.66 -16.08 18.19
N ASN A 110 -5.73 -17.01 18.12
CA ASN A 110 -5.58 -18.09 19.08
C ASN A 110 -4.20 -18.01 19.75
N TYR A 111 -4.15 -18.10 21.07
CA TYR A 111 -2.90 -18.06 21.82
C TYR A 111 -2.63 -19.42 22.48
N THR A 112 -1.45 -19.99 22.21
CA THR A 112 -0.96 -21.17 22.93
C THR A 112 0.29 -20.80 23.70
N GLY A 113 0.26 -20.99 25.02
CA GLY A 113 1.39 -20.79 25.92
C GLY A 113 1.51 -21.95 26.91
N ASN A 114 2.40 -22.89 26.62
CA ASN A 114 2.67 -24.05 27.48
C ASN A 114 4.14 -24.48 27.36
N LYS A 115 4.51 -25.61 27.97
CA LYS A 115 5.88 -26.15 27.94
C LYS A 115 6.38 -26.48 26.52
N ASP A 116 5.47 -26.70 25.58
CA ASP A 116 5.73 -27.18 24.21
C ASP A 116 5.74 -26.02 23.19
N GLY A 117 5.23 -24.84 23.55
CA GLY A 117 5.25 -23.68 22.65
C GLY A 117 4.61 -22.42 23.24
N ASN A 118 5.06 -21.26 22.76
CA ASN A 118 4.53 -19.95 23.10
C ASN A 118 4.35 -19.12 21.83
N ALA A 119 3.16 -19.11 21.24
CA ALA A 119 2.88 -18.42 19.99
C ALA A 119 1.43 -17.94 19.90
N SER A 120 1.24 -16.87 19.13
CA SER A 120 -0.08 -16.32 18.80
C SER A 120 -0.35 -16.60 17.32
N GLU A 121 -1.38 -17.38 17.04
CA GLU A 121 -1.84 -17.68 15.69
C GLU A 121 -2.90 -16.67 15.28
N PHE A 122 -2.62 -15.89 14.25
CA PHE A 122 -3.53 -14.91 13.67
C PHE A 122 -4.15 -15.49 12.42
N THR A 123 -5.46 -15.30 12.27
CA THR A 123 -6.20 -15.65 11.07
C THR A 123 -7.04 -14.45 10.67
N PHE A 124 -6.89 -14.00 9.42
CA PHE A 124 -7.71 -12.96 8.83
C PHE A 124 -8.53 -13.60 7.71
N THR A 125 -9.84 -13.57 7.83
CA THR A 125 -10.75 -14.22 6.89
C THR A 125 -11.78 -13.23 6.40
N GLN A 126 -12.09 -13.29 5.11
CA GLN A 126 -13.12 -12.46 4.52
C GLN A 126 -14.50 -12.81 5.10
N ILE A 127 -15.27 -11.79 5.49
CA ILE A 127 -16.53 -11.98 6.25
C ILE A 127 -17.60 -12.66 5.39
N SER A 128 -17.56 -12.43 4.08
CA SER A 128 -18.49 -13.02 3.12
C SER A 128 -17.75 -13.55 1.91
N LYS A 129 -18.43 -14.36 1.11
CA LYS A 129 -17.92 -14.81 -0.18
C LYS A 129 -17.83 -13.61 -1.13
N GLY A 130 -16.76 -13.54 -1.90
CA GLY A 130 -16.53 -12.46 -2.85
C GLY A 130 -15.42 -12.78 -3.82
N ASP A 131 -14.63 -11.74 -4.13
CA ASP A 131 -13.49 -11.85 -5.04
C ASP A 131 -12.35 -12.68 -4.45
N ASP A 132 -11.54 -13.26 -5.34
CA ASP A 132 -10.33 -14.00 -4.99
C ASP A 132 -9.21 -13.06 -4.51
N ILE A 133 -8.10 -13.60 -4.03
CA ILE A 133 -6.88 -12.87 -3.67
C ILE A 133 -6.41 -12.02 -4.86
N GLY A 134 -6.11 -10.74 -4.62
CA GLY A 134 -5.58 -9.83 -5.64
C GLY A 134 -4.07 -9.68 -5.55
N ILE A 135 -3.45 -9.14 -6.61
CA ILE A 135 -2.03 -8.74 -6.61
C ILE A 135 -1.96 -7.22 -6.45
N TYR A 136 -1.26 -6.74 -5.43
CA TYR A 136 -1.11 -5.31 -5.17
C TYR A 136 0.23 -4.78 -5.67
N LYS A 137 0.18 -3.80 -6.58
CA LYS A 137 1.38 -3.17 -7.15
C LYS A 137 1.59 -1.74 -6.69
N GLY A 138 0.65 -1.18 -5.92
CA GLY A 138 0.79 0.13 -5.31
C GLY A 138 1.82 0.15 -4.17
N THR A 139 2.07 1.35 -3.68
CA THR A 139 2.82 1.59 -2.45
C THR A 139 1.97 1.34 -1.21
N ILE A 140 2.57 0.84 -0.15
CA ILE A 140 1.87 0.55 1.11
C ILE A 140 1.93 1.82 1.98
N PRO A 141 0.79 2.27 2.54
CA PRO A 141 0.75 3.48 3.35
C PRO A 141 1.36 3.25 4.73
N HIS A 142 2.61 3.65 4.94
CA HIS A 142 3.31 3.53 6.21
C HIS A 142 3.16 4.80 7.06
N GLU A 143 3.30 4.67 8.38
CA GLU A 143 3.24 5.81 9.32
C GLU A 143 4.34 6.84 9.02
N GLU A 144 5.56 6.36 8.78
CA GLU A 144 6.70 7.20 8.47
C GLU A 144 6.99 7.19 6.96
N PRO A 145 6.96 8.36 6.28
CA PRO A 145 7.38 8.44 4.89
C PRO A 145 8.89 8.15 4.78
N VAL A 146 9.29 7.60 3.65
CA VAL A 146 10.70 7.31 3.31
C VAL A 146 11.57 8.57 3.41
N ALA A 147 11.03 9.71 3.01
CA ALA A 147 11.67 11.00 3.17
C ALA A 147 10.67 12.15 3.09
N THR A 148 11.04 13.29 3.67
CA THR A 148 10.37 14.57 3.46
C THR A 148 11.14 15.39 2.44
N VAL A 149 10.46 15.82 1.38
CA VAL A 149 11.01 16.67 0.31
C VAL A 149 10.86 18.12 0.71
N SER A 150 11.92 18.92 0.56
CA SER A 150 11.94 20.32 0.99
C SER A 150 11.05 21.21 0.12
N ALA A 151 10.57 22.32 0.70
CA ALA A 151 9.63 23.25 0.08
C ALA A 151 10.10 23.89 -1.24
N SER A 152 11.42 23.96 -1.45
CA SER A 152 12.06 24.55 -2.62
C SER A 152 12.67 23.52 -3.57
N ALA A 153 12.49 22.21 -3.31
CA ALA A 153 13.09 21.16 -4.11
C ALA A 153 12.51 21.12 -5.53
N THR A 154 13.38 21.24 -6.52
CA THR A 154 13.07 20.94 -7.92
C THR A 154 13.47 19.52 -8.31
N GLU A 155 14.24 18.85 -7.46
CA GLU A 155 14.74 17.48 -7.65
C GLU A 155 14.48 16.65 -6.40
N ILE A 156 14.06 15.40 -6.57
CA ILE A 156 13.85 14.47 -5.46
C ILE A 156 15.04 13.50 -5.40
N PRO A 157 15.77 13.40 -4.27
CA PRO A 157 16.73 12.34 -4.09
C PRO A 157 16.00 11.04 -3.71
N PHE A 158 16.14 10.00 -4.53
CA PHE A 158 15.58 8.68 -4.23
C PHE A 158 16.31 8.07 -3.03
N LYS A 159 15.55 7.69 -2.01
CA LYS A 159 16.04 7.06 -0.76
C LYS A 159 15.55 5.63 -0.58
N GLY A 160 14.60 5.18 -1.42
CA GLY A 160 13.98 3.87 -1.35
C GLY A 160 12.57 3.87 -1.92
N ARG A 161 11.99 2.69 -2.10
CA ARG A 161 10.59 2.54 -2.49
C ARG A 161 9.68 2.95 -1.32
N GLY A 162 8.56 3.59 -1.64
CA GLY A 162 7.56 4.00 -0.64
C GLY A 162 7.10 5.45 -0.83
N GLN A 163 6.58 6.03 0.25
CA GLN A 163 5.94 7.34 0.24
C GLN A 163 6.91 8.45 0.61
N TYR A 164 6.84 9.59 -0.06
CA TYR A 164 7.66 10.78 0.16
C TYR A 164 6.73 11.95 0.47
N GLN A 165 6.90 12.57 1.62
CA GLN A 165 6.07 13.71 2.04
C GLN A 165 6.58 15.01 1.43
N LEU A 166 5.75 15.72 0.67
CA LEU A 166 6.11 17.04 0.13
C LEU A 166 5.87 18.13 1.17
N SER A 167 6.82 19.06 1.29
CA SER A 167 6.67 20.26 2.14
C SER A 167 5.99 21.40 1.38
N ALA A 168 5.29 22.27 2.11
CA ALA A 168 4.60 23.43 1.54
C ALA A 168 5.56 24.40 0.85
N GLY A 169 5.33 24.69 -0.43
CA GLY A 169 6.11 25.62 -1.23
C GLY A 169 5.68 25.61 -2.69
N ALA A 170 5.95 26.69 -3.42
CA ALA A 170 5.58 26.82 -4.84
C ALA A 170 6.60 26.14 -5.80
N ALA A 171 7.30 25.10 -5.33
CA ALA A 171 8.32 24.44 -6.13
C ALA A 171 7.71 23.72 -7.33
N LYS A 172 8.48 23.68 -8.42
CA LYS A 172 8.19 22.91 -9.63
C LYS A 172 9.14 21.73 -9.66
N ILE A 173 8.64 20.56 -9.29
CA ILE A 173 9.43 19.34 -9.22
C ILE A 173 9.62 18.82 -10.65
N ALA A 174 10.86 18.70 -11.09
CA ALA A 174 11.22 18.43 -12.47
C ALA A 174 11.90 17.07 -12.67
N THR A 175 12.61 16.56 -11.66
CA THR A 175 13.37 15.30 -11.78
C THR A 175 13.49 14.51 -10.47
N ILE A 176 13.97 13.28 -10.58
CA ILE A 176 14.40 12.41 -9.48
C ILE A 176 15.83 11.93 -9.74
N THR A 177 16.66 11.84 -8.70
CA THR A 177 18.04 11.36 -8.79
C THR A 177 18.22 10.06 -7.99
N GLY A 178 19.03 9.14 -8.51
CA GLY A 178 19.37 7.88 -7.83
C GLY A 178 18.33 6.76 -7.94
N ALA A 179 17.16 7.01 -8.55
CA ALA A 179 16.20 5.96 -8.89
C ALA A 179 16.76 5.05 -9.99
N LYS A 180 16.35 3.78 -9.98
CA LYS A 180 16.73 2.75 -10.95
C LYS A 180 15.49 2.23 -11.66
N HIS A 181 15.70 1.54 -12.78
CA HIS A 181 14.62 0.88 -13.49
C HIS A 181 13.81 -0.03 -12.55
N GLY A 182 12.49 0.14 -12.55
CA GLY A 182 11.55 -0.63 -11.75
C GLY A 182 11.25 -0.05 -10.36
N ASP A 183 11.98 0.97 -9.90
CA ASP A 183 11.71 1.61 -8.61
C ASP A 183 10.33 2.28 -8.61
N LEU A 184 9.61 2.12 -7.50
CA LEU A 184 8.25 2.65 -7.29
C LEU A 184 8.26 3.62 -6.10
N PHE A 185 7.75 4.83 -6.28
CA PHE A 185 7.63 5.82 -5.22
C PHE A 185 6.37 6.68 -5.39
N THR A 186 5.85 7.13 -4.25
CA THR A 186 4.63 7.93 -4.15
C THR A 186 4.95 9.26 -3.53
N LEU A 187 4.50 10.34 -4.15
CA LEU A 187 4.61 11.68 -3.60
C LEU A 187 3.29 12.03 -2.92
N LEU A 188 3.35 12.27 -1.62
CA LEU A 188 2.23 12.72 -0.82
C LEU A 188 2.16 14.24 -0.87
N GLY A 189 0.96 14.76 -1.07
CA GLY A 189 0.64 16.18 -1.06
C GLY A 189 0.93 16.83 0.28
N VAL A 190 1.06 18.15 0.28
CA VAL A 190 1.44 18.93 1.46
C VAL A 190 0.39 18.81 2.56
N VAL A 191 0.78 18.82 3.83
CA VAL A 191 -0.20 18.79 4.93
C VAL A 191 -1.07 20.07 4.95
N SER A 192 -0.47 21.21 4.63
CA SER A 192 -1.14 22.51 4.51
C SER A 192 -0.30 23.50 3.73
N GLY A 193 -0.87 24.63 3.31
CA GLY A 193 -0.14 25.72 2.64
C GLY A 193 -0.08 25.59 1.12
N VAL A 194 0.91 26.27 0.51
CA VAL A 194 1.07 26.29 -0.94
C VAL A 194 1.58 24.93 -1.43
N ALA A 195 0.89 24.35 -2.40
CA ALA A 195 1.23 23.05 -2.96
C ALA A 195 2.29 23.18 -4.08
N PRO A 196 3.37 22.36 -4.05
CA PRO A 196 4.26 22.24 -5.19
C PRO A 196 3.56 21.54 -6.35
N THR A 197 4.14 21.66 -7.54
CA THR A 197 3.56 21.13 -8.77
C THR A 197 4.55 20.26 -9.53
N ILE A 198 4.01 19.29 -10.27
CA ILE A 198 4.73 18.53 -11.29
C ILE A 198 4.04 18.88 -12.60
N GLU A 199 4.72 19.68 -13.42
CA GLU A 199 4.19 20.18 -14.68
C GLU A 199 4.61 19.28 -15.84
N LYS A 200 3.83 19.33 -16.93
CA LYS A 200 4.21 18.73 -18.23
C LYS A 200 5.37 19.47 -18.92
N ALA A 201 5.74 20.67 -18.46
CA ALA A 201 6.52 21.61 -19.25
C ALA A 201 8.01 21.23 -19.34
N GLY A 202 8.45 20.79 -20.53
CA GLY A 202 9.86 20.55 -20.87
C GLY A 202 10.29 19.07 -20.77
N GLN A 203 11.61 18.84 -20.80
CA GLN A 203 12.24 17.54 -20.53
C GLN A 203 12.21 17.25 -19.01
N THR A 204 11.03 17.16 -18.40
CA THR A 204 10.91 16.64 -17.03
C THR A 204 11.13 15.14 -17.05
N ALA A 205 11.74 14.58 -15.99
CA ALA A 205 11.84 13.13 -15.86
C ALA A 205 10.44 12.48 -15.69
N PHE A 206 9.44 13.24 -15.25
CA PHE A 206 8.09 12.76 -15.00
C PHE A 206 7.22 12.74 -16.26
N MET A 207 6.65 11.58 -16.57
CA MET A 207 5.62 11.38 -17.59
C MET A 207 4.25 11.29 -16.93
N LEU A 208 3.49 12.38 -17.01
CA LEU A 208 2.15 12.47 -16.41
C LEU A 208 1.09 11.88 -17.34
N LYS A 209 0.13 11.14 -16.77
CA LYS A 209 -1.00 10.57 -17.50
C LYS A 209 -1.82 11.70 -18.11
N ASN A 210 -2.09 11.59 -19.42
CA ASN A 210 -2.73 12.64 -20.23
C ASN A 210 -2.00 14.00 -20.23
N GLY A 211 -0.77 14.06 -19.71
CA GLY A 211 -0.02 15.31 -19.57
C GLY A 211 -0.66 16.33 -18.61
N LYS A 212 -1.52 15.89 -17.68
CA LYS A 212 -2.18 16.77 -16.71
C LYS A 212 -1.22 17.10 -15.57
N THR A 213 -0.89 18.40 -15.40
CA THR A 213 -0.12 18.91 -14.25
C THR A 213 -0.71 18.37 -12.95
N PHE A 214 0.15 17.85 -12.08
CA PHE A 214 -0.21 17.43 -10.74
C PHE A 214 0.09 18.57 -9.76
N THR A 215 -0.91 18.92 -8.95
CA THR A 215 -0.77 19.87 -7.84
C THR A 215 -0.83 19.08 -6.54
N ALA A 216 0.24 19.10 -5.77
CA ALA A 216 0.40 18.31 -4.56
C ALA A 216 -0.35 18.91 -3.36
N SER A 217 -1.65 19.15 -3.51
CA SER A 217 -2.54 19.70 -2.48
C SER A 217 -2.72 18.73 -1.30
N PRO A 218 -3.23 19.21 -0.14
CA PRO A 218 -3.51 18.33 1.00
C PRO A 218 -4.40 17.15 0.65
N GLY A 219 -3.94 15.95 1.01
CA GLY A 219 -4.62 14.68 0.73
C GLY A 219 -4.42 14.12 -0.69
N SER A 220 -3.78 14.86 -1.59
CA SER A 220 -3.45 14.37 -2.93
C SER A 220 -2.22 13.45 -2.88
N GLN A 221 -2.14 12.49 -3.79
CA GLN A 221 -0.94 11.67 -3.98
C GLN A 221 -0.76 11.27 -5.44
N ILE A 222 0.48 11.06 -5.85
CA ILE A 222 0.82 10.58 -7.20
C ILE A 222 1.97 9.59 -7.13
N THR A 223 1.87 8.52 -7.90
CA THR A 223 2.83 7.41 -7.86
C THR A 223 3.48 7.22 -9.20
N PHE A 224 4.78 7.01 -9.14
CA PHE A 224 5.62 6.86 -10.32
C PHE A 224 6.40 5.55 -10.27
N LYS A 225 6.57 4.96 -11.45
CA LYS A 225 7.52 3.88 -11.69
C LYS A 225 8.66 4.39 -12.55
N ALA A 226 9.88 4.24 -12.07
CA ALA A 226 11.09 4.62 -12.78
C ALA A 226 11.38 3.62 -13.91
N PHE A 227 11.75 4.15 -15.07
CA PHE A 227 12.03 3.44 -16.29
C PHE A 227 13.35 3.95 -16.88
N ASP A 228 14.24 3.06 -17.29
CA ASP A 228 15.52 3.42 -17.91
C ASP A 228 15.30 3.50 -19.41
N THR A 229 15.49 4.69 -19.98
CA THR A 229 15.34 4.95 -21.41
C THR A 229 16.60 4.63 -22.21
N GLY A 230 17.63 4.09 -21.57
CA GLY A 230 18.95 3.83 -22.13
C GLY A 230 19.96 4.92 -21.73
N GLY A 231 21.24 4.53 -21.64
CA GLY A 231 22.33 5.45 -21.29
C GLY A 231 22.31 5.95 -19.84
N GLY A 232 21.53 5.31 -18.95
CA GLY A 232 21.37 5.71 -17.55
C GLY A 232 20.38 6.86 -17.33
N ALA A 233 19.63 7.26 -18.37
CA ALA A 233 18.58 8.25 -18.24
C ALA A 233 17.29 7.61 -17.69
N ILE A 234 16.75 8.18 -16.62
CA ILE A 234 15.54 7.70 -15.97
C ILE A 234 14.35 8.58 -16.33
N GLN A 235 13.25 7.95 -16.76
CA GLN A 235 11.93 8.54 -16.84
C GLN A 235 11.00 7.90 -15.81
N CYS A 236 10.17 8.70 -15.17
CA CYS A 236 9.22 8.31 -14.15
C CYS A 236 7.81 8.33 -14.73
N VAL A 237 7.25 7.15 -14.96
CA VAL A 237 5.92 7.00 -15.57
C VAL A 237 4.86 6.98 -14.47
N GLU A 238 3.89 7.89 -14.55
CA GLU A 238 2.73 7.94 -13.65
C GLU A 238 1.99 6.59 -13.69
N GLN A 239 1.86 5.94 -12.53
CA GLN A 239 1.08 4.71 -12.36
C GLN A 239 -0.34 5.03 -11.89
N SER A 240 -0.43 5.94 -10.92
CA SER A 240 -1.68 6.31 -10.25
C SER A 240 -1.62 7.73 -9.76
N ARG A 241 -2.79 8.35 -9.67
CA ARG A 241 -2.98 9.68 -9.09
C ARG A 241 -4.28 9.70 -8.29
N PHE A 242 -4.25 10.44 -7.20
CA PHE A 242 -5.42 10.83 -6.42
C PHE A 242 -5.32 12.33 -6.14
N GLU A 243 -6.36 13.07 -6.46
CA GLU A 243 -6.45 14.53 -6.28
C GLU A 243 -7.76 14.84 -5.57
N VAL A 244 -7.70 15.71 -4.55
CA VAL A 244 -8.86 16.20 -3.79
C VAL A 244 -9.54 17.36 -4.51
#